data_AF-A0A9E5TJF3-F1
#
_entry.id   AF-A0A9E5TJF3-F1
#
_cell.length_a   1.000
_cell.length_b   1.000
_cell.length_c   1.000
_cell.angle_alpha   90.00
_cell.angle_beta   90.00
_cell.angle_gamma   90.00
#
_symmetry.space_group_name_H-M   'P 1'
#
loop_
_entity.id
_entity.type
_entity.pdbx_description
1 polymer ?
#
loop_
_entity_poly.entity_id
_entity_poly.type
_entity_poly.pdbx_seq_one_letter_code
_entity_poly.pdbx_strand_id
1 'polypeptide(L)'
;MIAVACVLAWGHERLAGLLLIPVALLDALDGALARLTGKATRFGAFFDSTLDRFGEIALYLGLLYLYQGSTLETVLVYLTITGSLMVSYTRARAEGLGLECKVGLFTRLERLAVLTLGLLLQQTLIALIILAIFSNLTVLQRVWHVRKVTTKER
;
A
#
# COMPACT_ATOMS: atom_id res chain seq x y z
N MET A 1 -5.70 10.67 -2.07
CA MET A 1 -6.02 9.34 -2.64
C MET A 1 -7.42 9.23 -3.25
N ILE A 2 -8.50 9.64 -2.57
CA ILE A 2 -9.88 9.49 -3.10
C ILE A 2 -10.08 10.16 -4.47
N ALA A 3 -9.64 11.41 -4.65
CA ALA A 3 -9.74 12.09 -5.93
C ALA A 3 -9.02 11.33 -7.06
N VAL A 4 -7.85 10.75 -6.76
CA VAL A 4 -7.10 9.90 -7.71
C VAL A 4 -7.90 8.65 -8.07
N ALA A 5 -8.55 8.01 -7.09
CA ALA A 5 -9.41 6.86 -7.32
C ALA A 5 -10.57 7.18 -8.27
N CYS A 6 -11.20 8.35 -8.14
CA CYS A 6 -12.25 8.80 -9.05
C CYS A 6 -11.71 9.02 -10.48
N VAL A 7 -10.52 9.61 -10.60
CA VAL A 7 -9.86 9.80 -11.90
C VAL A 7 -9.53 8.45 -12.56
N LEU A 8 -9.08 7.45 -11.78
CA LEU A 8 -8.89 6.08 -12.28
C LEU A 8 -10.20 5.46 -12.75
N ALA A 9 -11.27 5.59 -11.97
CA ALA A 9 -12.59 5.06 -12.30
C ALA A 9 -13.14 5.66 -13.62
N TRP A 10 -12.80 6.91 -13.94
CA TRP A 10 -13.13 7.54 -15.23
C TRP A 10 -12.18 7.16 -16.38
N GLY A 11 -11.27 6.20 -16.18
CA GLY A 11 -10.36 5.69 -17.22
C GLY A 11 -9.16 6.57 -17.52
N HIS A 12 -8.87 7.56 -16.68
CA HIS A 12 -7.77 8.50 -16.91
C HIS A 12 -6.49 8.04 -16.19
N GLU A 13 -5.96 6.87 -16.56
CA GLU A 13 -4.83 6.22 -15.89
C GLU A 13 -3.58 7.12 -15.77
N ARG A 14 -3.15 7.73 -16.88
CA ARG A 14 -1.95 8.62 -16.86
C ARG A 14 -2.13 9.81 -15.93
N LEU A 15 -3.31 10.41 -15.93
CA LEU A 15 -3.60 11.55 -15.05
C LEU A 15 -3.61 11.11 -13.59
N ALA A 16 -4.20 9.96 -13.28
CA ALA A 16 -4.15 9.40 -11.93
C ALA A 16 -2.70 9.12 -11.49
N GLY A 17 -1.87 8.53 -12.35
CA GLY A 17 -0.44 8.34 -12.10
C GLY A 17 0.28 9.66 -11.83
N LEU A 18 0.01 10.71 -12.61
CA LEU A 18 0.60 12.03 -12.39
C LEU A 18 0.15 12.65 -11.06
N LEU A 19 -1.12 12.51 -10.69
CA LEU A 19 -1.68 13.01 -9.44
C LEU A 19 -1.21 12.22 -8.21
N LEU A 20 -0.83 10.94 -8.36
CA LEU A 20 -0.27 10.15 -7.26
C LEU A 20 1.06 10.70 -6.75
N ILE A 21 1.91 11.25 -7.63
CA ILE A 21 3.23 11.77 -7.26
C ILE A 21 3.13 12.87 -6.18
N PRO A 22 2.43 13.99 -6.40
CA PRO A 22 2.31 15.03 -5.38
C PRO A 22 1.53 14.56 -4.15
N VAL A 23 0.53 13.69 -4.31
CA VAL A 23 -0.21 13.14 -3.17
C VAL A 23 0.71 12.32 -2.26
N ALA A 24 1.53 11.44 -2.82
CA ALA A 24 2.48 10.63 -2.05
C ALA A 24 3.59 11.47 -1.41
N LEU A 25 4.03 12.53 -2.09
CA LEU A 25 5.02 13.46 -1.54
C LEU A 25 4.45 14.26 -0.35
N LEU A 26 3.24 14.80 -0.49
CA LEU A 26 2.60 15.57 0.58
C LEU A 26 2.35 14.71 1.83
N ASP A 27 1.94 13.46 1.63
CA ASP A 27 1.75 12.45 2.69
C ASP A 27 3.06 12.16 3.44
N ALA A 28 4.19 12.03 2.74
CA ALA A 28 5.49 11.85 3.36
C ALA A 28 5.96 13.12 4.13
N LEU A 29 5.65 14.30 3.60
CA LEU A 29 6.03 15.58 4.20
C LEU A 29 5.20 15.92 5.44
N ASP A 30 3.91 15.62 5.45
CA ASP A 30 3.01 15.70 6.61
C ASP A 30 3.68 15.08 7.85
N GLY A 31 4.03 13.80 7.74
CA GLY A 31 4.52 13.06 8.90
C GLY A 31 5.88 13.59 9.37
N ALA A 32 6.72 14.04 8.43
CA ALA A 32 8.00 14.68 8.76
C ALA A 32 7.79 16.03 9.47
N LEU A 33 6.88 16.85 8.97
CA LEU A 33 6.55 18.16 9.53
C LEU A 33 5.95 18.04 10.93
N ALA A 34 5.05 17.09 11.17
CA ALA A 34 4.47 16.84 12.49
C ALA A 34 5.55 16.47 13.53
N ARG A 35 6.58 15.71 13.13
CA ARG A 35 7.73 15.37 14.00
C ARG A 35 8.62 16.58 14.27
N LEU A 36 8.94 17.36 13.24
CA LEU A 36 9.80 18.55 13.38
C LEU A 36 9.15 19.67 14.20
N THR A 37 7.82 19.81 14.13
CA THR A 37 7.07 20.85 14.85
C THR A 37 6.65 20.47 16.26
N GLY A 38 7.02 19.27 16.74
CA GLY A 38 6.62 18.78 18.06
C GLY A 38 5.13 18.50 18.21
N LYS A 39 4.37 18.45 17.10
CA LYS A 39 2.92 18.19 17.08
C LYS A 39 2.55 16.71 16.93
N ALA A 40 3.53 15.83 16.80
CA ALA A 40 3.30 14.40 16.67
C ALA A 40 2.66 13.81 17.94
N THR A 41 1.47 13.22 17.80
CA THR A 41 0.76 12.52 18.89
C THR A 41 0.57 11.05 18.55
N ARG A 42 0.41 10.19 19.57
CA ARG A 42 0.13 8.76 19.37
C ARG A 42 -1.18 8.53 18.62
N PHE A 43 -2.22 9.29 18.97
CA PHE A 43 -3.51 9.22 18.26
C PHE A 43 -3.38 9.69 16.81
N GLY A 44 -2.67 10.81 16.56
CA GLY A 44 -2.42 11.30 15.21
C GLY A 44 -1.71 10.26 14.34
N ALA A 45 -0.64 9.64 14.86
CA ALA A 45 0.07 8.58 14.14
C ALA A 45 -0.81 7.36 13.85
N PHE A 46 -1.71 6.98 14.77
CA PHE A 46 -2.68 5.90 14.55
C PHE A 46 -3.74 6.29 13.49
N PHE A 47 -4.26 7.51 13.57
CA PHE A 47 -5.29 8.02 12.67
C PHE A 47 -4.76 8.19 11.25
N ASP A 48 -3.59 8.82 11.08
CA ASP A 48 -2.87 8.97 9.81
C ASP A 48 -2.68 7.62 9.13
N SER A 49 -2.08 6.68 9.86
CA SER A 49 -1.97 5.28 9.46
C SER A 49 -3.30 4.67 9.02
N THR A 50 -4.39 4.91 9.75
CA THR A 50 -5.70 4.32 9.42
C THR A 50 -6.26 4.91 8.13
N LEU A 51 -6.20 6.23 7.97
CA LEU A 51 -6.62 6.93 6.75
C LEU A 51 -5.80 6.52 5.53
N ASP A 52 -4.51 6.29 5.71
CA ASP A 52 -3.61 5.75 4.70
C ASP A 52 -4.14 4.46 4.06
N ARG A 53 -4.65 3.57 4.91
CA ARG A 53 -5.22 2.28 4.48
C ARG A 53 -6.54 2.49 3.73
N PHE A 54 -7.41 3.38 4.21
CA PHE A 54 -8.62 3.75 3.48
C PHE A 54 -8.31 4.38 2.11
N GLY A 55 -7.29 5.24 2.06
CA GLY A 55 -6.83 5.87 0.82
C GLY A 55 -6.32 4.85 -0.20
N GLU A 56 -5.50 3.89 0.25
CA GLU A 56 -5.00 2.81 -0.60
C GLU A 56 -6.12 1.87 -1.09
N ILE A 57 -7.08 1.50 -0.22
CA ILE A 57 -8.26 0.71 -0.61
C ILE A 57 -9.09 1.46 -1.65
N ALA A 58 -9.34 2.76 -1.44
CA ALA A 58 -10.09 3.57 -2.39
C ALA A 58 -9.41 3.61 -3.76
N LEU A 59 -8.08 3.73 -3.80
CA LEU A 59 -7.30 3.72 -5.04
C LEU A 59 -7.52 2.43 -5.84
N TYR A 60 -7.45 1.27 -5.18
CA TYR A 60 -7.70 -0.02 -5.82
C TYR A 60 -9.18 -0.24 -6.18
N LEU A 61 -10.13 0.35 -5.44
CA LEU A 61 -11.54 0.38 -5.85
C LEU A 61 -11.73 1.13 -7.18
N GLY A 62 -10.99 2.22 -7.39
CA GLY A 62 -10.94 2.90 -8.69
C GLY A 62 -10.48 1.99 -9.82
N LEU A 63 -9.47 1.16 -9.57
CA LEU A 63 -9.00 0.15 -10.54
C LEU A 63 -10.02 -0.98 -10.77
N LEU A 64 -10.74 -1.43 -9.72
CA LEU A 64 -11.82 -2.42 -9.88
C LEU A 64 -12.93 -1.88 -10.79
N TYR A 65 -13.29 -0.61 -10.61
CA TYR A 65 -14.28 0.03 -11.46
C TYR A 65 -13.78 0.19 -12.90
N LEU A 66 -12.52 0.60 -13.08
CA LEU A 66 -11.88 0.70 -14.39
C LEU A 66 -11.90 -0.63 -15.15
N TYR A 67 -11.59 -1.74 -14.48
CA TYR A 67 -11.53 -3.08 -15.06
C TYR A 67 -12.83 -3.88 -14.90
N GLN A 68 -13.97 -3.20 -14.71
CA GLN A 68 -15.26 -3.87 -14.65
C GLN A 68 -15.49 -4.74 -15.90
N GLY A 69 -15.86 -6.00 -15.69
CA GLY A 69 -16.04 -6.98 -16.78
C GLY A 69 -14.78 -7.76 -17.17
N SER A 70 -13.60 -7.42 -16.64
CA SER A 70 -12.38 -8.21 -16.86
C SER A 70 -12.02 -9.06 -15.65
N THR A 71 -12.13 -10.39 -15.80
CA THR A 71 -11.92 -11.35 -14.71
C THR A 71 -10.48 -11.33 -14.20
N LEU A 72 -9.49 -11.31 -15.09
CA LEU A 72 -8.08 -11.42 -14.71
C LEU A 72 -7.64 -10.21 -13.88
N GLU A 73 -7.88 -9.01 -14.37
CA GLU A 73 -7.53 -7.75 -13.72
C GLU A 73 -8.25 -7.60 -12.39
N THR A 74 -9.54 -7.96 -12.34
CA THR A 74 -10.32 -7.95 -11.08
C THR A 74 -9.66 -8.85 -10.03
N VAL A 75 -9.25 -10.07 -10.40
CA VAL A 75 -8.54 -10.99 -9.50
C VAL A 75 -7.20 -10.42 -9.07
N LEU A 76 -6.42 -9.84 -9.99
CA LEU A 76 -5.13 -9.23 -9.67
C LEU A 76 -5.26 -8.03 -8.73
N VAL A 77 -6.26 -7.18 -8.92
CA VAL A 77 -6.56 -6.07 -8.01
C VAL A 77 -6.95 -6.60 -6.63
N TYR A 78 -7.79 -7.64 -6.55
CA TYR A 78 -8.15 -8.27 -5.28
C TYR A 78 -6.92 -8.84 -4.54
N LEU A 79 -6.04 -9.56 -5.24
CA LEU A 79 -4.79 -10.09 -4.67
C LEU A 79 -3.85 -8.97 -4.21
N THR A 80 -3.83 -7.86 -4.95
CA THR A 80 -3.06 -6.66 -4.60
C THR A 80 -3.59 -6.00 -3.32
N ILE A 81 -4.92 -5.78 -3.21
CA ILE A 81 -5.55 -5.26 -1.99
C ILE A 81 -5.23 -6.17 -0.80
N THR A 82 -5.45 -7.47 -0.97
CA THR A 82 -5.19 -8.49 0.07
C THR A 82 -3.75 -8.43 0.54
N GLY A 83 -2.80 -8.48 -0.40
CA GLY A 83 -1.38 -8.42 -0.10
C GLY A 83 -1.01 -7.12 0.62
N SER A 84 -1.49 -5.97 0.14
CA SER A 84 -1.16 -4.68 0.75
C SER A 84 -1.64 -4.54 2.19
N LEU A 85 -2.90 -4.93 2.44
CA LEU A 85 -3.47 -4.89 3.79
C LEU A 85 -2.77 -5.87 4.71
N MET A 86 -2.46 -7.08 4.24
CA MET A 86 -1.75 -8.09 5.02
C MET A 86 -0.30 -7.70 5.31
N VAL A 87 0.39 -6.99 4.41
CA VAL A 87 1.71 -6.43 4.70
C VAL A 87 1.59 -5.48 5.90
N SER A 88 0.67 -4.52 5.85
CA SER A 88 0.45 -3.56 6.95
C SER A 88 0.04 -4.25 8.26
N TYR A 89 -0.90 -5.19 8.19
CA TYR A 89 -1.43 -5.91 9.36
C TYR A 89 -0.39 -6.79 10.03
N THR A 90 0.38 -7.59 9.28
CA THR A 90 1.39 -8.49 9.85
C THR A 90 2.45 -7.73 10.64
N ARG A 91 2.87 -6.55 10.15
CA ARG A 91 3.77 -5.67 10.90
C ARG A 91 3.12 -5.13 12.17
N ALA A 92 1.93 -4.55 12.06
CA ALA A 92 1.23 -3.99 13.22
C ALA A 92 0.94 -5.06 14.29
N ARG A 93 0.60 -6.29 13.87
CA ARG A 93 0.36 -7.41 14.78
C ARG A 93 1.63 -7.89 15.46
N ALA A 94 2.75 -7.95 14.73
CA ALA A 94 4.05 -8.29 15.31
C ALA A 94 4.50 -7.23 16.33
N GLU A 95 4.43 -5.94 15.97
CA GLU A 95 4.76 -4.83 16.87
C GLU A 95 3.84 -4.81 18.11
N GLY A 96 2.55 -5.16 17.94
CA GLY A 96 1.61 -5.32 19.06
C GLY A 96 1.90 -6.51 19.99
N LEU A 97 2.71 -7.47 19.55
CA LEU A 97 3.26 -8.55 20.39
C LEU A 97 4.61 -8.17 21.01
N GLY A 98 5.09 -6.94 20.81
CA GLY A 98 6.41 -6.49 21.26
C GLY A 98 7.56 -6.91 20.35
N LEU A 99 7.27 -7.45 19.16
CA LEU A 99 8.28 -7.91 18.20
C LEU A 99 8.53 -6.85 17.12
N GLU A 100 9.79 -6.53 16.86
CA GLU A 100 10.14 -5.64 15.76
C GLU A 100 9.97 -6.36 14.40
N CYS A 101 9.16 -5.80 13.50
CA CYS A 101 8.89 -6.40 12.19
C CYS A 101 9.12 -5.38 11.05
N LYS A 102 10.39 -5.00 10.86
CA LYS A 102 10.81 -4.07 9.79
C LYS A 102 11.24 -4.78 8.50
N VAL A 103 11.18 -6.11 8.46
CA VAL A 103 11.53 -6.89 7.26
C VAL A 103 10.46 -6.79 6.16
N GLY A 104 10.85 -7.18 4.95
CA GLY A 104 9.97 -7.23 3.78
C GLY A 104 10.54 -6.43 2.62
N LEU A 105 10.58 -7.04 1.43
CA LEU A 105 11.17 -6.41 0.24
C LEU A 105 10.25 -5.36 -0.40
N PHE A 106 8.94 -5.49 -0.22
CA PHE A 106 7.96 -4.70 -0.96
C PHE A 106 7.10 -3.87 -0.01
N THR A 107 7.66 -2.75 0.44
CA THR A 107 7.02 -1.82 1.37
C THR A 107 6.02 -0.91 0.65
N ARG A 108 5.41 0.03 1.39
CA ARG A 108 4.42 0.97 0.83
C ARG A 108 5.02 1.82 -0.28
N LEU A 109 6.29 2.21 -0.14
CA LEU A 109 6.97 3.05 -1.13
C LEU A 109 7.11 2.33 -2.46
N GLU A 110 7.60 1.08 -2.46
CA GLU A 110 7.77 0.29 -3.69
C GLU A 110 6.42 0.00 -4.35
N ARG A 111 5.37 -0.29 -3.57
CA ARG A 111 4.01 -0.48 -4.12
C ARG A 111 3.50 0.78 -4.81
N LEU A 112 3.57 1.93 -4.15
CA LEU A 112 3.14 3.20 -4.74
C LEU A 112 3.96 3.55 -5.99
N ALA A 113 5.27 3.31 -5.97
CA ALA A 113 6.13 3.55 -7.13
C ALA A 113 5.74 2.66 -8.33
N VAL A 114 5.56 1.35 -8.11
CA VAL A 114 5.15 0.41 -9.17
C VAL A 114 3.79 0.76 -9.74
N LEU A 115 2.81 1.08 -8.89
CA LEU A 115 1.48 1.49 -9.35
C LEU A 115 1.56 2.80 -10.15
N THR A 116 2.28 3.79 -9.64
CA THR A 116 2.44 5.10 -10.31
C THR A 116 3.08 4.94 -11.69
N LEU A 117 4.16 4.16 -11.80
CA LEU A 117 4.82 3.89 -13.07
C LEU A 117 3.93 3.09 -14.03
N GLY A 118 3.21 2.09 -13.52
CA GLY A 118 2.22 1.34 -14.30
C GLY A 118 1.17 2.24 -14.94
N LEU A 119 0.61 3.16 -14.15
CA LEU A 119 -0.39 4.11 -14.59
C LEU A 119 0.14 5.13 -15.62
N LEU A 120 1.35 5.68 -15.37
CA LEU A 120 1.98 6.64 -16.29
C LEU A 120 2.33 6.01 -17.64
N LEU A 121 2.84 4.77 -17.62
CA LEU A 121 3.22 4.04 -18.82
C LEU A 121 2.05 3.32 -19.49
N GLN A 122 0.84 3.37 -18.89
CA GLN A 122 -0.32 2.56 -19.30
C GLN A 122 -0.01 1.05 -19.36
N GLN A 123 0.82 0.60 -18.43
CA GLN A 123 1.19 -0.81 -18.23
C GLN A 123 0.62 -1.31 -16.90
N THR A 124 -0.61 -0.90 -16.58
CA THR A 124 -1.27 -1.15 -15.30
C THR A 124 -1.47 -2.63 -15.02
N LEU A 125 -1.71 -3.45 -16.05
CA LEU A 125 -1.75 -4.91 -15.92
C LEU A 125 -0.42 -5.48 -15.40
N ILE A 126 0.71 -5.05 -15.97
CA ILE A 126 2.05 -5.50 -15.54
C ILE A 126 2.30 -5.04 -14.09
N ALA A 127 1.93 -3.80 -13.77
CA ALA A 127 2.04 -3.30 -12.40
C ALA A 127 1.19 -4.14 -11.43
N LEU A 128 -0.05 -4.48 -11.78
CA LEU A 128 -0.92 -5.32 -10.95
C LEU A 128 -0.34 -6.73 -10.71
N ILE A 129 0.27 -7.34 -11.74
CA ILE A 129 0.95 -8.64 -11.58
C ILE A 129 2.10 -8.52 -10.57
N ILE A 130 2.95 -7.50 -10.70
CA ILE A 130 4.06 -7.24 -9.78
C ILE A 130 3.52 -7.00 -8.36
N LEU A 131 2.52 -6.13 -8.23
CA LEU A 131 1.93 -5.78 -6.93
C LEU A 131 1.32 -7.00 -6.24
N ALA A 132 0.54 -7.80 -6.95
CA ALA A 132 -0.08 -9.01 -6.43
C ALA A 132 0.97 -10.01 -5.94
N ILE A 133 2.03 -10.26 -6.72
CA ILE A 133 3.07 -11.23 -6.35
C ILE A 133 3.90 -10.72 -5.17
N PHE A 134 4.54 -9.56 -5.31
CA PHE A 134 5.54 -9.10 -4.36
C PHE A 134 4.94 -8.66 -3.02
N SER A 135 3.70 -8.17 -3.00
CA SER A 135 3.01 -7.86 -1.73
C SER A 135 2.73 -9.13 -0.94
N ASN A 136 2.19 -10.17 -1.59
CA ASN A 136 1.89 -11.43 -0.91
C ASN A 136 3.16 -12.19 -0.50
N LEU A 137 4.23 -12.16 -1.31
CA LEU A 137 5.53 -12.69 -0.90
C LEU A 137 6.08 -11.95 0.33
N THR A 138 5.90 -10.63 0.42
CA THR A 138 6.32 -9.85 1.58
C THR A 138 5.56 -10.25 2.85
N VAL A 139 4.27 -10.59 2.75
CA VAL A 139 3.50 -11.17 3.87
C VAL A 139 4.16 -12.45 4.36
N LEU A 140 4.50 -13.37 3.46
CA LEU A 140 5.16 -14.64 3.81
C LEU A 140 6.52 -14.41 4.47
N GLN A 141 7.31 -13.44 3.97
CA GLN A 141 8.58 -13.06 4.58
C GLN A 141 8.41 -12.58 6.03
N ARG A 142 7.38 -11.76 6.30
CA ARG A 142 7.08 -11.26 7.65
C ARG A 142 6.65 -12.39 8.59
N VAL A 143 5.77 -13.27 8.13
CA VAL A 143 5.31 -14.43 8.93
C VAL A 143 6.49 -15.34 9.26
N TRP A 144 7.35 -15.64 8.28
CA TRP A 144 8.53 -16.47 8.50
C TRP A 144 9.54 -15.83 9.47
N HIS A 145 9.75 -14.52 9.35
CA HIS A 145 10.60 -13.77 10.28
C HIS A 145 10.08 -13.83 11.71
N VAL A 146 8.79 -13.57 11.93
CA VAL A 146 8.17 -13.65 13.26
C VAL A 146 8.33 -15.06 13.84
N ARG A 147 8.06 -16.12 13.06
CA ARG A 147 8.26 -17.51 13.49
C ARG A 147 9.71 -17.77 13.93
N LYS A 148 10.70 -17.23 13.20
CA LYS A 148 12.12 -17.42 13.50
C LYS A 148 12.51 -16.71 14.80
N VAL A 149 11.99 -15.51 15.05
CA VAL A 149 12.26 -14.76 16.29
C VAL A 149 11.65 -15.48 17.49
N THR A 150 10.37 -15.88 17.42
CA THR A 150 9.68 -16.54 18.54
C THR A 150 10.21 -17.94 18.85
N THR A 151 10.78 -18.64 17.88
CA THR A 151 11.40 -19.97 18.11
C THR A 151 12.74 -19.86 18.84
N LYS A 152 13.46 -18.73 18.69
CA LYS A 152 14.73 -18.50 19.39
C LYS A 152 14.56 -18.05 20.85
N GLU A 153 13.37 -17.60 21.22
CA GLU A 153 13.04 -17.17 22.59
C GLU A 153 12.61 -18.34 23.50
N ARG A 154 12.42 -19.54 22.93
CA ARG A 154 12.21 -20.79 23.67
C ARG A 154 13.54 -21.47 23.96
#